data_AF-A0A3D4R0C6-F1
#
_entry.id   AF-A0A3D4R0C6-F1
#
_cell.length_a   1.000
_cell.length_b   1.000
_cell.length_c   1.000
_cell.angle_alpha   90.00
_cell.angle_beta   90.00
_cell.angle_gamma   90.00
#
_symmetry.space_group_name_H-M   'P 1'
#
loop_
_entity.id
_entity.type
_entity.pdbx_description
1 polymer ?
#
loop_
_entity_poly.entity_id
_entity_poly.type
_entity_poly.pdbx_seq_one_letter_code
_entity_poly.pdbx_strand_id
1 'polypeptide(L)'
;CWNAFATEVPHFKDCAQFMVELSNGAGLMGDVSYSAPNSSGYSLPFYWRFTIWGTKGVMEFTAGAKEIMVALDGKPKAELIPVPDADTGDCLRVFVDELEGKDTYINTVSVIRATRDTLKIQAFADKN
;
A
#
# COMPACT_ATOMS: atom_id res chain seq x y z
N CYS A 1 -9.60 -3.88 -14.45
CA CYS A 1 -8.87 -2.59 -14.62
C CYS A 1 -9.42 -1.86 -15.84
N TRP A 2 -9.34 -0.52 -15.88
CA TRP A 2 -9.91 0.26 -17.00
C TRP A 2 -8.97 1.39 -17.46
N ASN A 3 -9.32 2.02 -18.58
CA ASN A 3 -8.67 3.21 -19.13
C ASN A 3 -9.66 4.37 -19.01
N ALA A 4 -9.32 5.41 -18.25
CA ALA A 4 -10.14 6.60 -18.05
C ALA A 4 -9.48 7.89 -18.55
N PHE A 5 -8.15 7.95 -18.55
CA PHE A 5 -7.37 9.18 -18.76
C PHE A 5 -6.48 9.08 -20.01
N ALA A 6 -5.76 7.98 -20.18
CA ALA A 6 -4.86 7.77 -21.32
C ALA A 6 -5.63 7.28 -22.57
N THR A 7 -6.64 8.04 -22.98
CA THR A 7 -7.60 7.64 -24.04
C THR A 7 -6.95 7.43 -25.41
N GLU A 8 -5.82 8.07 -25.68
CA GLU A 8 -5.00 7.86 -26.89
C GLU A 8 -4.26 6.51 -26.88
N VAL A 9 -4.20 5.82 -25.74
CA VAL A 9 -3.55 4.52 -25.57
C VAL A 9 -4.54 3.52 -24.93
N PRO A 10 -5.55 3.02 -25.65
CA PRO A 10 -6.69 2.29 -25.06
C PRO A 10 -6.34 0.99 -24.31
N HIS A 11 -5.17 0.41 -24.60
CA HIS A 11 -4.68 -0.80 -23.94
C HIS A 11 -4.00 -0.52 -22.60
N PHE A 12 -3.65 0.74 -22.31
CA PHE A 12 -3.07 1.14 -21.04
C PHE A 12 -4.17 1.20 -19.97
N LYS A 13 -4.07 0.36 -18.94
CA LYS A 13 -5.02 0.37 -17.82
C LYS A 13 -4.53 1.33 -16.76
N ASP A 14 -5.06 2.55 -16.77
CA ASP A 14 -4.62 3.64 -15.90
C ASP A 14 -5.33 3.65 -14.53
N CYS A 15 -6.32 2.78 -14.32
CA CYS A 15 -7.04 2.67 -13.06
C CYS A 15 -7.43 1.22 -12.74
N ALA A 16 -7.43 0.88 -11.45
CA ALA A 16 -7.91 -0.39 -10.93
C ALA A 16 -8.42 -0.26 -9.49
N GLN A 17 -9.42 -1.09 -9.18
CA GLN A 17 -9.91 -1.34 -7.83
C GLN A 17 -10.04 -2.84 -7.63
N PHE A 18 -9.72 -3.32 -6.43
CA PHE A 18 -9.79 -4.74 -6.11
C PHE A 18 -10.09 -4.97 -4.63
N MET A 19 -10.65 -6.14 -4.35
CA MET A 19 -10.85 -6.67 -3.01
C MET A 19 -10.28 -8.09 -2.95
N VAL A 20 -9.51 -8.39 -1.91
CA VAL A 20 -8.91 -9.72 -1.69
C VAL A 20 -9.05 -10.12 -0.23
N GLU A 21 -9.00 -11.43 0.02
CA GLU A 21 -8.92 -12.00 1.35
C GLU A 21 -7.49 -12.49 1.60
N LEU A 22 -6.89 -12.05 2.71
CA LEU A 22 -5.58 -12.49 3.16
C LEU A 22 -5.67 -13.91 3.74
N SER A 23 -4.53 -14.62 3.83
CA SER A 23 -4.51 -16.01 4.35
C SER A 23 -4.98 -16.15 5.80
N ASN A 24 -5.05 -15.06 6.56
CA ASN A 24 -5.57 -15.01 7.92
C ASN A 24 -7.06 -14.60 7.99
N GLY A 25 -7.75 -14.51 6.85
CA GLY A 25 -9.17 -14.14 6.75
C GLY A 25 -9.44 -12.63 6.78
N ALA A 26 -8.41 -11.78 6.89
CA ALA A 26 -8.60 -10.33 6.83
C ALA A 26 -8.91 -9.87 5.40
N GLY A 27 -9.87 -8.98 5.24
CA GLY A 27 -10.17 -8.34 3.95
C GLY A 27 -9.21 -7.19 3.65
N LEU A 28 -8.82 -7.05 2.38
CA LEU A 28 -8.08 -5.91 1.86
C LEU A 28 -8.84 -5.32 0.67
N MET A 29 -8.95 -3.99 0.66
CA MET A 29 -9.44 -3.22 -0.48
C MET A 29 -8.33 -2.30 -0.97
N GLY A 30 -8.13 -2.23 -2.27
CA GLY A 30 -7.14 -1.38 -2.91
C GLY A 30 -7.74 -0.58 -4.06
N ASP A 31 -7.31 0.67 -4.18
CA ASP A 31 -7.52 1.57 -5.32
C ASP A 31 -6.16 2.06 -5.79
N VAL A 32 -5.90 1.94 -7.10
CA VAL A 32 -4.68 2.44 -7.73
C VAL A 32 -5.06 3.11 -9.04
N SER A 33 -4.50 4.30 -9.27
CA SER A 33 -4.84 5.07 -10.46
C SER A 33 -3.76 6.10 -10.82
N TYR A 34 -3.74 6.48 -12.10
CA TYR A 34 -3.05 7.65 -12.61
C TYR A 34 -3.97 8.89 -12.64
N SER A 35 -5.02 8.92 -11.81
CA SER A 35 -6.05 9.97 -11.84
C SER A 35 -5.69 11.24 -11.06
N ALA A 36 -4.56 11.23 -10.37
CA ALA A 36 -4.19 12.32 -9.49
C ALA A 36 -3.79 13.59 -10.27
N PRO A 37 -4.18 14.79 -9.81
CA PRO A 37 -3.78 16.05 -10.43
C PRO A 37 -2.26 16.22 -10.52
N ASN A 38 -1.74 16.34 -11.76
CA ASN A 38 -0.31 16.52 -12.02
C ASN A 38 0.31 17.72 -11.30
N SER A 39 -0.45 18.80 -11.11
CA SER A 39 0.02 20.03 -10.45
C SER A 39 0.26 19.87 -8.95
N SER A 40 -0.33 18.85 -8.32
CA SER A 40 -0.23 18.65 -6.88
C SER A 40 0.90 17.69 -6.48
N GLY A 41 1.49 16.95 -7.44
CA GLY A 41 2.51 15.95 -7.14
C GLY A 41 2.11 15.05 -5.96
N TYR A 42 3.06 14.68 -5.11
CA TYR A 42 2.82 13.84 -3.94
C TYR A 42 2.25 14.58 -2.72
N SER A 43 1.77 15.81 -2.85
CA SER A 43 1.28 16.62 -1.72
C SER A 43 -0.18 16.33 -1.32
N LEU A 44 -0.93 15.58 -2.13
CA LEU A 44 -2.33 15.29 -1.85
C LEU A 44 -2.44 14.29 -0.68
N PRO A 45 -3.42 14.48 0.22
CA PRO A 45 -3.56 13.66 1.43
C PRO A 45 -4.03 12.22 1.17
N PHE A 46 -4.32 11.86 -0.08
CA PHE A 46 -4.72 10.52 -0.48
C PHE A 46 -3.64 9.78 -1.29
N TYR A 47 -2.48 10.38 -1.54
CA TYR A 47 -1.36 9.64 -2.12
C TYR A 47 -0.84 8.62 -1.12
N TRP A 48 -0.80 7.35 -1.56
CA TRP A 48 -0.28 6.23 -0.76
C TRP A 48 -0.83 6.26 0.67
N ARG A 49 -2.16 6.36 0.76
CA ARG A 49 -2.90 6.37 2.02
C ARG A 49 -3.26 4.95 2.42
N PHE A 50 -3.04 4.63 3.68
CA PHE A 50 -3.32 3.33 4.26
C PHE A 50 -4.23 3.50 5.47
N THR A 51 -5.30 2.73 5.51
CA THR A 51 -6.20 2.64 6.66
C THR A 51 -6.21 1.19 7.13
N ILE A 52 -5.78 0.93 8.36
CA ILE A 52 -5.66 -0.42 8.93
C ILE A 52 -6.69 -0.57 10.04
N TRP A 53 -7.62 -1.48 9.84
CA TRP A 53 -8.65 -1.83 10.82
C TRP A 53 -8.20 -3.01 11.66
N GLY A 54 -8.28 -2.85 12.98
CA GLY A 54 -8.03 -3.91 13.95
C GLY A 54 -9.21 -4.06 14.91
N THR A 55 -9.17 -5.10 15.73
CA THR A 55 -10.23 -5.39 16.70
C THR A 55 -10.34 -4.37 17.84
N LYS A 56 -9.34 -3.48 17.99
CA LYS A 56 -9.27 -2.48 19.06
C LYS A 56 -9.28 -1.03 18.55
N GLY A 57 -9.46 -0.83 17.26
CA GLY A 57 -9.40 0.50 16.65
C GLY A 57 -8.96 0.50 15.21
N VAL A 58 -8.71 1.70 14.70
CA VAL A 58 -8.27 1.96 13.34
C VAL A 58 -7.11 2.95 13.35
N MET A 59 -6.16 2.76 12.45
CA MET A 59 -5.10 3.73 12.19
C MET A 59 -5.09 4.15 10.73
N GLU A 60 -4.73 5.39 10.46
CA GLU A 60 -4.58 5.94 9.11
C GLU A 60 -3.31 6.77 9.01
N PHE A 61 -2.61 6.63 7.88
CA PHE A 61 -1.43 7.42 7.53
C PHE A 61 -1.24 7.47 6.02
N THR A 62 -0.44 8.42 5.56
CA THR A 62 0.10 8.47 4.19
C THR A 62 1.60 8.19 4.23
N ALA A 63 2.16 7.70 3.14
CA ALA A 63 3.61 7.56 3.06
C ALA A 63 4.29 8.93 3.25
N GLY A 64 5.34 8.98 4.08
CA GLY A 64 6.05 10.22 4.43
C GLY A 64 5.35 11.12 5.46
N ALA A 65 4.20 10.71 6.01
CA ALA A 65 3.58 11.43 7.13
C ALA A 65 4.51 11.45 8.36
N LYS A 66 4.47 12.54 9.13
CA LYS A 66 5.21 12.67 10.40
C LYS A 66 4.42 12.17 11.61
N GLU A 67 3.12 11.96 11.42
CA GLU A 67 2.18 11.53 12.44
C GLU A 67 1.23 10.49 11.84
N ILE A 68 0.77 9.59 12.69
CA ILE A 68 -0.21 8.55 12.40
C ILE A 68 -1.47 8.88 13.18
N MET A 69 -2.62 8.94 12.50
CA MET A 69 -3.91 9.10 13.16
C MET A 69 -4.38 7.74 13.69
N VAL A 70 -4.73 7.65 14.97
CA VAL A 70 -5.20 6.42 15.61
C VAL A 70 -6.48 6.69 16.39
N ALA A 71 -7.54 5.95 16.09
CA ALA A 71 -8.76 5.92 16.89
C ALA A 71 -8.88 4.56 17.59
N LEU A 72 -8.89 4.57 18.92
CA LEU A 72 -8.96 3.36 19.75
C LEU A 72 -10.35 3.20 20.36
N ASP A 73 -10.80 1.95 20.46
CA ASP A 73 -12.04 1.63 21.18
C ASP A 73 -11.95 2.08 22.65
N GLY A 74 -13.06 2.61 23.17
CA GLY A 74 -13.13 3.22 24.50
C GLY A 74 -12.51 4.62 24.65
N LYS A 75 -11.92 5.20 23.59
CA LYS A 75 -11.45 6.60 23.59
C LYS A 75 -12.36 7.50 22.75
N PRO A 76 -12.71 8.72 23.23
CA PRO A 76 -13.69 9.58 22.57
C PRO A 76 -13.16 10.32 21.33
N LYS A 77 -11.85 10.32 21.09
CA LYS A 77 -11.21 11.06 19.99
C LYS A 77 -10.05 10.25 19.41
N ALA A 78 -9.80 10.47 18.12
CA ALA A 78 -8.56 10.04 17.49
C ALA A 78 -7.37 10.85 18.06
N GLU A 79 -6.23 10.19 18.14
CA GLU A 79 -4.95 10.75 18.59
C GLU A 79 -3.98 10.77 17.41
N LEU A 80 -3.11 11.79 17.35
CA LEU A 80 -1.98 11.83 16.43
C LEU A 80 -0.75 11.33 17.17
N ILE A 81 -0.15 10.26 16.66
CA ILE A 81 1.06 9.67 17.22
C ILE A 81 2.23 10.02 16.30
N PRO A 82 3.30 10.66 16.78
CA PRO A 82 4.46 10.94 15.95
C PRO A 82 5.10 9.64 15.45
N VAL A 83 5.53 9.64 14.18
CA VAL A 83 6.30 8.52 13.64
C VAL A 83 7.60 8.42 14.44
N PRO A 84 7.94 7.23 14.98
CA PRO A 84 9.15 7.06 15.76
C PRO A 84 10.38 7.35 14.90
N ASP A 85 11.38 7.99 15.51
CA ASP A 85 12.71 8.13 14.92
C ASP A 85 13.43 6.77 15.01
N ALA A 86 13.14 5.91 14.03
CA ALA A 86 13.66 4.57 13.92
C ALA A 86 14.46 4.43 12.62
N ASP A 87 15.67 3.89 12.69
CA ASP A 87 16.41 3.47 11.49
C ASP A 87 15.71 2.24 10.88
N THR A 88 14.85 2.49 9.91
CA THR A 88 14.17 1.42 9.15
C THR A 88 15.06 0.78 8.09
N GLY A 89 16.29 1.28 7.92
CA GLY A 89 17.16 1.02 6.78
C GLY A 89 16.61 1.58 5.47
N ASP A 90 17.51 1.73 4.51
CA ASP A 90 17.12 1.91 3.11
C ASP A 90 17.05 0.55 2.39
N CYS A 91 16.35 0.51 1.26
CA CYS A 91 16.14 -0.72 0.51
C CYS A 91 17.43 -1.31 -0.07
N LEU A 92 18.47 -0.51 -0.31
CA LEU A 92 19.77 -0.99 -0.80
C LEU A 92 20.53 -1.69 0.31
N ARG A 93 20.50 -1.16 1.54
CA ARG A 93 21.08 -1.84 2.70
C ARG A 93 20.39 -3.17 2.96
N VAL A 94 19.05 -3.21 2.92
CA VAL A 94 18.28 -4.46 3.05
C VAL A 94 18.65 -5.48 1.97
N PHE A 95 18.84 -5.02 0.73
CA PHE A 95 19.28 -5.87 -0.38
C PHE A 95 20.68 -6.43 -0.17
N VAL A 96 21.64 -5.61 0.27
CA VAL A 96 23.00 -6.07 0.59
C VAL A 96 22.99 -7.05 1.76
N ASP A 97 22.22 -6.77 2.81
CA ASP A 97 22.09 -7.67 3.96
C ASP A 97 21.53 -9.05 3.54
N GLU A 98 20.55 -9.09 2.63
CA GLU A 98 20.04 -10.35 2.08
C GLU A 98 21.13 -11.11 1.31
N LEU A 99 21.93 -10.42 0.49
CA LEU A 99 23.04 -11.04 -0.26
C LEU A 99 24.11 -11.64 0.67
N GLU A 100 24.30 -11.04 1.84
CA GLU A 100 25.19 -11.54 2.89
C GLU A 100 24.57 -12.69 3.71
N GLY A 101 23.34 -13.09 3.40
CA GLY A 101 22.63 -14.18 4.07
C GLY A 101 22.02 -13.80 5.43
N LYS A 102 21.88 -12.51 5.71
CA LYS A 102 21.18 -12.03 6.92
C LYS A 102 19.68 -12.20 6.73
N ASP A 103 18.98 -12.40 7.85
CA ASP A 103 17.52 -12.42 7.84
C ASP A 103 16.98 -11.00 7.67
N THR A 104 16.17 -10.80 6.63
CA THR A 104 15.62 -9.50 6.24
C THR A 104 14.12 -9.58 6.08
N TYR A 105 13.43 -8.48 6.40
CA TYR A 105 11.97 -8.39 6.30
C TYR A 105 11.47 -8.34 4.83
N ILE A 106 12.33 -7.93 3.90
CA ILE A 106 12.12 -8.04 2.44
C ILE A 106 13.20 -8.97 1.91
N ASN A 107 12.79 -10.07 1.28
CA ASN A 107 13.69 -11.05 0.68
C ASN A 107 13.10 -11.60 -0.63
N THR A 108 13.89 -12.38 -1.35
CA THR A 108 13.55 -12.96 -2.65
C THR A 108 12.23 -13.74 -2.61
N VAL A 109 12.00 -14.52 -1.55
CA VAL A 109 10.77 -15.30 -1.39
C VAL A 109 9.55 -14.40 -1.21
N SER A 110 9.66 -13.37 -0.36
CA SER A 110 8.54 -12.44 -0.12
C SER A 110 8.21 -11.60 -1.34
N VAL A 111 9.23 -11.15 -2.09
CA VAL A 111 9.07 -10.42 -3.36
C VAL A 111 8.39 -11.28 -4.43
N ILE A 112 8.86 -12.51 -4.66
CA ILE A 112 8.25 -13.42 -5.65
C ILE A 112 6.79 -13.73 -5.30
N ARG A 113 6.48 -13.89 -4.00
CA ARG A 113 5.10 -14.10 -3.54
C ARG A 113 4.21 -12.91 -3.84
N ALA A 114 4.64 -11.69 -3.48
CA ALA A 114 3.89 -10.46 -3.76
C ALA A 114 3.66 -10.25 -5.27
N THR A 115 4.67 -10.53 -6.10
CA THR A 115 4.56 -10.48 -7.56
C THR A 115 3.52 -11.47 -8.08
N ARG A 116 3.56 -12.71 -7.60
CA ARG A 116 2.58 -13.74 -7.99
C ARG A 116 1.16 -13.35 -7.60
N ASP A 117 0.96 -12.82 -6.40
CA ASP A 117 -0.37 -12.42 -5.93
C ASP A 117 -0.90 -11.24 -6.75
N THR A 118 -0.04 -10.27 -7.09
CA THR A 118 -0.39 -9.15 -7.98
C THR A 118 -0.81 -9.64 -9.37
N LEU A 119 -0.05 -10.57 -9.96
CA LEU A 119 -0.38 -11.16 -11.26
C LEU A 119 -1.72 -11.92 -11.23
N LYS A 120 -2.06 -12.59 -10.13
CA LYS A 120 -3.37 -13.25 -9.97
C LYS A 120 -4.52 -12.25 -9.89
N ILE A 121 -4.33 -11.14 -9.17
CA ILE A 121 -5.31 -10.05 -9.09
C ILE A 121 -5.57 -9.50 -10.50
N GLN A 122 -4.51 -9.19 -11.25
CA GLN A 122 -4.65 -8.72 -12.64
C GLN A 122 -5.33 -9.75 -13.55
N ALA A 123 -4.91 -11.02 -13.48
CA ALA A 123 -5.51 -12.08 -14.28
C ALA A 123 -6.99 -12.32 -13.96
N PHE A 124 -7.43 -12.06 -12.72
CA PHE A 124 -8.84 -12.07 -12.37
C PHE A 124 -9.58 -10.88 -13.00
N ALA A 125 -8.98 -9.69 -12.93
CA ALA A 125 -9.53 -8.46 -13.50
C ALA A 125 -9.57 -8.45 -15.05
N ASP A 126 -8.77 -9.27 -15.72
CA ASP A 126 -8.81 -9.40 -17.19
C ASP A 126 -9.89 -10.37 -17.67
N LYS A 127 -10.40 -11.25 -16.79
CA LYS A 127 -11.42 -12.26 -17.10
C LYS A 127 -12.85 -11.77 -16.83
N ASN A 128 -13.00 -10.67 -16.08
CA ASN A 128 -14.29 -10.09 -15.67
C ASN A 128 -14.39 -8.65 -16.18
#